data_AF-Q38UG3-F1
#
_entry.id   AF-Q38UG3-F1
#
_cell.length_a   1.000
_cell.length_b   1.000
_cell.length_c   1.000
_cell.angle_alpha   90.00
_cell.angle_beta   90.00
_cell.angle_gamma   90.00
#
_symmetry.space_group_name_H-M   'P 1'
#
loop_
_entity.id
_entity.type
_entity.pdbx_description
1 polymer ?
#
loop_
_entity_poly.entity_id
_entity_poly.type
_entity_poly.pdbx_seq_one_letter_code
_entity_poly.pdbx_strand_id
1 'polypeptide(L)'
;MLFVKRLPQNFKETLLFIAVISILSVNLIAPLITGFEIGFSWQMWQATLRVIPFIWVAVVVLVVLTQKPAEYLASHLMAKTDSFQAQMLITALCNVFLMSIFLTVIGTWIGSGQVSMAPITHFGAKWPRNFALAFIVEAFIAQPIARSVMQLIHH
;
A
#
# COMPACT_ATOMS: atom_id res chain seq x y z
N MET A 1 21.89 5.10 -15.53
CA MET A 1 22.52 3.87 -14.99
C MET A 1 22.27 3.66 -13.49
N LEU A 2 22.43 4.66 -12.60
CA LEU A 2 22.18 4.53 -11.16
C LEU A 2 20.73 4.14 -10.78
N PHE A 3 19.73 4.56 -11.57
CA PHE A 3 18.31 4.34 -11.26
C PHE A 3 17.83 2.92 -11.59
N VAL A 4 18.43 2.27 -12.60
CA VAL A 4 18.09 0.89 -13.00
C VAL A 4 18.51 -0.12 -11.92
N LYS A 5 19.57 0.18 -11.15
CA LYS A 5 19.98 -0.62 -9.98
C LYS A 5 19.01 -0.49 -8.79
N ARG A 6 18.07 0.47 -8.79
CA ARG A 6 17.08 0.65 -7.73
C ARG A 6 15.77 -0.10 -7.99
N LEU A 7 15.68 -0.78 -9.12
CA LEU A 7 14.52 -1.54 -9.56
C LEU A 7 14.88 -3.02 -9.61
N PRO A 8 13.90 -3.91 -9.37
CA PRO A 8 14.10 -5.33 -9.55
C PRO A 8 14.35 -5.65 -11.03
N GLN A 9 15.35 -6.49 -11.31
CA GLN A 9 15.78 -6.88 -12.66
C GLN A 9 15.34 -8.31 -13.02
N ASN A 10 15.03 -9.14 -12.02
CA ASN A 10 14.54 -10.50 -12.22
C ASN A 10 13.32 -10.81 -11.34
N PHE A 11 12.67 -11.94 -11.61
CA PHE A 11 11.46 -12.33 -10.89
C PHE A 11 11.66 -12.48 -9.38
N LYS A 12 12.84 -12.96 -8.93
CA LYS A 12 13.15 -13.11 -7.50
C LYS A 12 13.26 -11.75 -6.81
N GLU A 13 13.90 -10.79 -7.46
CA GLU A 13 13.98 -9.41 -6.98
C GLU A 13 12.62 -8.72 -6.98
N THR A 14 11.78 -8.95 -8.01
CA THR A 14 10.42 -8.41 -8.04
C THR A 14 9.60 -8.95 -6.87
N LEU A 15 9.70 -10.25 -6.59
CA LEU A 15 9.01 -10.86 -5.45
C LEU A 15 9.53 -10.28 -4.12
N LEU A 16 10.85 -10.13 -3.97
CA LEU A 16 11.45 -9.54 -2.78
C LEU A 16 11.03 -8.07 -2.61
N PHE A 17 11.00 -7.30 -3.70
CA PHE A 17 10.59 -5.90 -3.70
C PHE A 17 9.13 -5.75 -3.22
N ILE A 18 8.23 -6.57 -3.76
CA ILE A 18 6.82 -6.61 -3.33
C ILE A 18 6.70 -7.07 -1.87
N ALA A 19 7.49 -8.07 -1.45
CA ALA A 19 7.50 -8.54 -0.07
C ALA A 19 7.93 -7.45 0.92
N VAL A 20 9.03 -6.74 0.64
CA VAL A 20 9.52 -5.64 1.50
C VAL A 20 8.48 -4.54 1.61
N ILE A 21 7.92 -4.09 0.48
CA ILE A 21 6.87 -3.05 0.48
C ILE A 21 5.66 -3.52 1.29
N SER A 22 5.09 -4.67 0.95
CA SER A 22 3.85 -5.14 1.56
C SER A 22 3.99 -5.41 3.06
N ILE A 23 5.12 -5.96 3.52
CA ILE A 23 5.36 -6.19 4.95
C ILE A 23 5.48 -4.86 5.69
N LEU A 24 6.28 -3.92 5.19
CA LEU A 24 6.44 -2.61 5.82
C LEU A 24 5.11 -1.85 5.87
N SER A 25 4.41 -1.81 4.73
CA SER A 25 3.14 -1.08 4.61
C SER A 25 2.09 -1.64 5.56
N VAL A 26 1.90 -2.95 5.67
CA VAL A 26 0.88 -3.51 6.59
C VAL A 26 1.26 -3.32 8.06
N ASN A 27 2.55 -3.43 8.40
CA ASN A 27 3.00 -3.25 9.79
C ASN A 27 2.97 -1.80 10.27
N LEU A 28 2.99 -0.83 9.36
CA LEU A 28 2.89 0.59 9.69
C LEU A 28 1.46 1.11 9.56
N ILE A 29 0.82 0.86 8.42
CA ILE A 29 -0.48 1.44 8.08
C ILE A 29 -1.59 0.87 8.97
N ALA A 30 -1.62 -0.45 9.20
CA ALA A 30 -2.72 -1.06 9.96
C ALA A 30 -2.74 -0.57 11.42
N PRO A 31 -1.61 -0.56 12.17
CA PRO A 31 -1.60 0.00 13.53
C PRO A 31 -1.90 1.51 13.57
N LEU A 32 -1.46 2.29 12.58
CA LEU A 32 -1.77 3.72 12.51
C LEU A 32 -3.28 3.95 12.31
N ILE A 33 -3.89 3.29 11.32
CA ILE A 33 -5.33 3.45 11.04
C ILE A 33 -6.15 3.04 12.26
N THR A 34 -5.88 1.85 12.82
CA THR A 34 -6.60 1.34 13.99
C THR A 34 -6.40 2.26 15.19
N GLY A 35 -5.17 2.72 15.45
CA GLY A 35 -4.89 3.65 16.54
C GLY A 35 -5.59 5.00 16.40
N PHE A 36 -5.73 5.53 15.18
CA PHE A 36 -6.51 6.74 14.92
C PHE A 36 -8.03 6.52 15.01
N GLU A 37 -8.50 5.28 15.02
CA GLU A 37 -9.92 4.94 15.06
C GLU A 37 -10.43 4.61 16.46
N ILE A 38 -9.70 3.77 17.19
CA ILE A 38 -10.11 3.29 18.52
C ILE A 38 -9.16 3.73 19.64
N GLY A 39 -8.10 4.49 19.31
CA GLY A 39 -7.09 4.98 20.24
C GLY A 39 -5.83 4.11 20.31
N PHE A 40 -4.71 4.73 20.67
CA PHE A 40 -3.42 4.05 20.85
C PHE A 40 -3.34 3.39 22.23
N SER A 41 -3.40 2.06 22.27
CA SER A 41 -3.17 1.26 23.47
C SER A 41 -2.38 -0.01 23.15
N TRP A 42 -1.73 -0.58 24.17
CA TRP A 42 -1.02 -1.85 24.01
C TRP A 42 -1.95 -3.00 23.58
N GLN A 43 -3.19 -3.00 24.09
CA GLN A 43 -4.21 -3.98 23.74
C GLN A 43 -4.63 -3.86 22.28
N MET A 44 -4.83 -2.63 21.78
CA MET A 44 -5.10 -2.36 20.36
C MET A 44 -3.95 -2.88 19.49
N TRP A 45 -2.71 -2.61 19.89
CA TRP A 45 -1.55 -3.03 19.11
C TRP A 45 -1.48 -4.56 19.01
N GLN A 46 -1.63 -5.28 20.13
CA GLN A 46 -1.68 -6.75 20.12
C GLN A 46 -2.84 -7.31 19.29
N ALA A 47 -4.02 -6.69 19.38
CA ALA A 47 -5.17 -7.11 18.59
C ALA A 47 -4.90 -6.92 17.08
N THR A 48 -4.32 -5.79 16.70
CA THR A 48 -3.95 -5.48 15.32
C THR A 48 -2.93 -6.47 14.78
N LEU A 49 -1.90 -6.83 15.55
CA LEU A 49 -0.90 -7.82 15.13
C LEU A 49 -1.51 -9.19 14.79
N ARG A 50 -2.61 -9.59 15.44
CA ARG A 50 -3.28 -10.87 15.15
C ARG A 50 -4.01 -10.86 13.81
N VAL A 51 -4.50 -9.70 13.37
CA VAL A 51 -5.21 -9.56 12.08
C VAL A 51 -4.29 -9.18 10.92
N ILE A 52 -3.08 -8.68 11.18
CA ILE A 52 -2.08 -8.32 10.16
C ILE A 52 -1.86 -9.41 9.10
N PRO A 53 -1.71 -10.71 9.43
CA PRO A 53 -1.50 -11.74 8.41
C PRO A 53 -2.64 -11.82 7.39
N PHE A 54 -3.88 -11.65 7.84
CA PHE A 54 -5.06 -11.66 6.98
C PHE A 54 -5.14 -10.39 6.13
N ILE A 55 -4.85 -9.23 6.72
CA ILE A 55 -4.77 -7.96 5.99
C ILE A 55 -3.68 -8.03 4.92
N TRP A 56 -2.52 -8.63 5.23
CA TRP A 56 -1.41 -8.76 4.30
C TRP A 56 -1.76 -9.61 3.07
N VAL A 57 -2.45 -10.75 3.25
CA VAL A 57 -2.94 -11.54 2.12
C VAL A 57 -3.91 -10.72 1.26
N ALA A 58 -4.85 -9.99 1.88
CA ALA A 58 -5.78 -9.14 1.15
C ALA A 58 -5.06 -8.04 0.36
N VAL A 59 -4.02 -7.43 0.94
CA VAL A 59 -3.18 -6.42 0.27
C VAL A 59 -2.47 -7.02 -0.93
N VAL A 60 -1.81 -8.17 -0.78
CA VAL A 60 -1.09 -8.83 -1.90
C VAL A 60 -2.03 -9.15 -3.05
N VAL A 61 -3.21 -9.69 -2.75
CA VAL A 61 -4.24 -9.99 -3.76
C VAL A 61 -4.72 -8.70 -4.44
N LEU A 62 -5.01 -7.65 -3.67
CA LEU A 62 -5.45 -6.38 -4.23
C LEU A 62 -4.38 -5.69 -5.07
N VAL A 63 -3.11 -5.73 -4.67
CA VAL A 63 -2.00 -5.20 -5.48
C VAL A 63 -2.04 -5.83 -6.88
N VAL A 64 -2.15 -7.16 -6.97
CA VAL A 64 -2.19 -7.87 -8.26
C VAL A 64 -3.44 -7.53 -9.06
N LEU A 65 -4.61 -7.47 -8.41
CA LEU A 65 -5.87 -7.17 -9.07
C LEU A 65 -5.97 -5.71 -9.55
N THR A 66 -5.44 -4.78 -8.77
CA THR A 66 -5.55 -3.34 -9.02
C THR A 66 -4.40 -2.77 -9.84
N GLN A 67 -3.31 -3.53 -10.05
CA GLN A 67 -2.16 -3.08 -10.84
C GLN A 67 -2.55 -2.67 -12.27
N LYS A 68 -3.23 -3.53 -13.03
CA LYS A 68 -3.63 -3.22 -14.41
C LYS A 68 -4.57 -2.00 -14.52
N PRO A 69 -5.65 -1.90 -13.71
CA PRO A 69 -6.49 -0.71 -13.76
C PRO A 69 -5.76 0.55 -13.26
N ALA A 70 -4.82 0.42 -12.32
CA ALA A 70 -3.98 1.53 -11.88
C ALA A 70 -3.07 2.04 -13.00
N GLU A 71 -2.41 1.13 -13.72
CA GLU A 71 -1.58 1.45 -14.88
C GLU A 71 -2.41 2.13 -15.99
N TYR A 72 -3.63 1.64 -16.24
CA TYR A 72 -4.54 2.26 -17.20
C TYR A 72 -4.90 3.69 -16.77
N LEU A 73 -5.28 3.88 -15.50
CA LEU A 73 -5.60 5.22 -14.96
C LEU A 73 -4.38 6.16 -15.04
N ALA A 74 -3.21 5.67 -14.66
CA ALA A 74 -1.96 6.42 -14.73
C ALA A 74 -1.63 6.84 -16.17
N SER A 75 -1.82 5.95 -17.14
CA SER A 75 -1.60 6.25 -18.56
C SER A 75 -2.50 7.39 -19.09
N HIS A 76 -3.68 7.59 -18.50
CA HIS A 76 -4.60 8.66 -18.84
C HIS A 76 -4.21 10.00 -18.21
N LEU A 77 -3.48 9.96 -17.10
CA LEU A 77 -2.97 11.15 -16.38
C LEU A 77 -1.59 11.59 -16.87
N MET A 78 -0.89 10.73 -17.61
CA MET A 78 0.46 10.96 -18.11
C MET A 78 0.48 11.53 -19.53
N ALA A 79 1.33 12.53 -19.77
CA ALA A 79 1.69 12.96 -21.11
C ALA A 79 2.81 12.04 -21.67
N LYS A 80 2.87 11.89 -23.00
CA LYS A 80 3.92 11.07 -23.68
C LYS A 80 5.36 11.55 -23.39
N THR A 81 5.54 12.76 -22.89
CA THR A 81 6.84 13.39 -22.58
C THR A 81 7.22 13.34 -21.10
N ASP A 82 6.44 12.69 -20.24
CA ASP A 82 6.73 12.66 -18.81
C ASP A 82 7.98 11.85 -18.48
N SER A 83 8.80 12.39 -17.59
CA SER A 83 10.03 11.72 -17.11
C SER A 83 9.70 10.37 -16.48
N PHE A 84 10.60 9.39 -16.62
CA PHE A 84 10.44 8.05 -16.03
C PHE A 84 10.09 8.07 -14.53
N GLN A 85 10.61 9.06 -13.80
CA GLN A 85 10.31 9.26 -12.38
C GLN A 85 8.85 9.69 -12.14
N ALA A 86 8.33 10.60 -12.98
CA ALA A 86 6.94 11.01 -12.95
C ALA A 86 6.02 9.84 -13.28
N GLN A 87 6.37 9.02 -14.28
CA GLN A 87 5.60 7.83 -14.64
C GLN A 87 5.46 6.86 -13.46
N MET A 88 6.56 6.54 -12.79
CA MET A 88 6.52 5.64 -11.65
C MET A 88 5.76 6.22 -10.45
N LEU A 89 5.87 7.53 -10.22
CA LEU A 89 5.15 8.21 -9.13
C LEU A 89 3.64 8.24 -9.40
N ILE A 90 3.22 8.54 -10.63
CA ILE A 90 1.80 8.55 -11.02
C ILE A 90 1.22 7.13 -10.96
N THR A 91 1.93 6.12 -11.48
CA THR A 91 1.48 4.73 -11.38
C THR A 91 1.37 4.27 -9.92
N ALA A 92 2.35 4.62 -9.07
CA ALA A 92 2.26 4.35 -7.63
C ALA A 92 1.06 5.04 -6.98
N LEU A 93 0.84 6.32 -7.29
CA LEU A 93 -0.32 7.09 -6.82
C LEU A 93 -1.63 6.41 -7.20
N CYS A 94 -1.81 6.06 -8.48
CA CYS A 94 -3.01 5.39 -8.97
C CYS A 94 -3.21 4.02 -8.30
N ASN A 95 -2.11 3.29 -8.05
CA ASN A 95 -2.17 1.98 -7.40
C ASN A 95 -2.63 2.12 -5.94
N VAL A 96 -1.98 2.99 -5.16
CA VAL A 96 -2.36 3.27 -3.77
C VAL A 96 -3.79 3.81 -3.69
N PHE A 97 -4.18 4.68 -4.63
CA PHE A 97 -5.53 5.21 -4.72
C PHE A 97 -6.57 4.09 -4.89
N LEU A 98 -6.43 3.25 -5.91
CA LEU A 98 -7.36 2.15 -6.16
C LEU A 98 -7.39 1.15 -5.01
N MET A 99 -6.22 0.73 -4.51
CA MET A 99 -6.14 -0.18 -3.37
C MET A 99 -6.80 0.41 -2.13
N SER A 100 -6.64 1.71 -1.85
CA SER A 100 -7.21 2.35 -0.66
C SER A 100 -8.73 2.30 -0.63
N ILE A 101 -9.38 2.38 -1.80
CA ILE A 101 -10.84 2.29 -1.91
C ILE A 101 -11.30 0.91 -1.42
N PHE A 102 -10.69 -0.16 -1.95
CA PHE A 102 -11.03 -1.52 -1.56
C PHE A 102 -10.62 -1.85 -0.11
N LEU A 103 -9.41 -1.46 0.30
CA LEU A 103 -8.89 -1.73 1.64
C LEU A 103 -9.60 -0.97 2.75
N THR A 104 -10.21 0.18 2.45
CA THR A 104 -11.04 0.86 3.46
C THR A 104 -12.26 0.01 3.83
N VAL A 105 -12.82 -0.73 2.87
CA VAL A 105 -13.95 -1.64 3.13
C VAL A 105 -13.47 -2.98 3.68
N ILE A 106 -12.60 -3.66 2.93
CA ILE A 106 -12.11 -5.01 3.25
C ILE A 106 -11.30 -4.99 4.55
N GLY A 107 -10.42 -4.00 4.73
CA GLY A 107 -9.63 -3.85 5.94
C GLY A 107 -10.49 -3.64 7.19
N THR A 108 -11.61 -2.92 7.07
CA THR A 108 -12.56 -2.77 8.17
C THR A 108 -13.22 -4.10 8.51
N TRP A 109 -13.66 -4.88 7.52
CA TRP A 109 -14.26 -6.20 7.77
C TRP A 109 -13.26 -7.19 8.39
N ILE A 110 -12.00 -7.19 7.93
CA ILE A 110 -10.95 -8.03 8.52
C ILE A 110 -10.63 -7.58 9.94
N GLY A 111 -10.52 -6.26 10.17
CA GLY A 111 -10.19 -5.71 11.49
C GLY A 111 -11.30 -5.89 12.52
N SER A 112 -12.57 -5.79 12.12
CA SER A 112 -13.72 -6.01 13.01
C SER A 112 -14.10 -7.48 13.14
N GLY A 113 -13.63 -8.34 12.23
CA GLY A 113 -14.08 -9.74 12.11
C GLY A 113 -15.54 -9.89 11.67
N GLN A 114 -16.18 -8.81 11.20
CA GLN A 114 -17.60 -8.79 10.83
C GLN A 114 -17.83 -8.05 9.51
N VAL A 115 -18.60 -8.69 8.62
CA VAL A 115 -19.09 -8.04 7.40
C VAL A 115 -20.29 -7.17 7.76
N SER A 116 -20.13 -5.85 7.63
CA SER A 116 -21.17 -4.87 7.93
C SER A 116 -21.22 -3.76 6.88
N MET A 117 -22.31 -2.99 6.84
CA MET A 117 -22.44 -1.82 5.96
C MET A 117 -21.73 -0.57 6.51
N ALA A 118 -21.26 -0.59 7.75
CA ALA A 118 -20.58 0.52 8.40
C ALA A 118 -19.40 1.12 7.59
N PRO A 119 -18.48 0.34 6.98
CA PRO A 119 -17.42 0.92 6.16
C PRO A 119 -17.92 1.61 4.89
N ILE A 120 -19.10 1.25 4.38
CA ILE A 120 -19.70 1.88 3.19
C ILE A 120 -20.39 3.18 3.58
N THR A 121 -21.15 3.18 4.69
CA THR A 121 -21.86 4.38 5.17
C THR A 121 -20.89 5.45 5.64
N HIS A 122 -19.79 5.06 6.29
CA HIS A 122 -18.76 5.98 6.77
C HIS A 122 -17.58 6.13 5.81
N PHE A 123 -17.69 5.60 4.58
CA PHE A 123 -16.60 5.59 3.60
C PHE A 123 -16.04 6.98 3.37
N GLY A 124 -16.89 7.96 3.05
CA GLY A 124 -16.45 9.32 2.73
C GLY A 124 -15.73 10.03 3.89
N ALA A 125 -16.01 9.65 5.14
CA ALA A 125 -15.35 10.22 6.31
C ALA A 125 -14.02 9.50 6.63
N LYS A 126 -13.95 8.18 6.49
CA LYS A 126 -12.76 7.38 6.86
C LYS A 126 -11.75 7.24 5.75
N TRP A 127 -12.21 7.12 4.50
CA TRP A 127 -11.36 6.87 3.33
C TRP A 127 -10.29 7.96 3.13
N PRO A 128 -10.57 9.28 3.15
CA PRO A 128 -9.55 10.30 2.90
C PRO A 128 -8.38 10.23 3.89
N ARG A 129 -8.68 10.02 5.17
CA ARG A 129 -7.68 9.84 6.23
C ARG A 129 -6.84 8.58 6.00
N ASN A 130 -7.50 7.46 5.77
CA ASN A 130 -6.83 6.16 5.60
C ASN A 130 -5.97 6.15 4.33
N PHE A 131 -6.46 6.72 3.23
CA PHE A 131 -5.71 6.94 1.99
C PHE A 131 -4.49 7.82 2.20
N ALA A 132 -4.64 8.97 2.88
CA ALA A 132 -3.52 9.88 3.13
C ALA A 132 -2.42 9.21 3.95
N LEU A 133 -2.78 8.48 5.01
CA LEU A 133 -1.83 7.70 5.82
C LEU A 133 -1.11 6.64 4.99
N ALA A 134 -1.87 5.85 4.22
CA ALA A 134 -1.31 4.82 3.36
C ALA A 134 -0.36 5.41 2.32
N PHE A 135 -0.76 6.51 1.67
CA PHE A 135 0.05 7.20 0.68
C PHE A 135 1.35 7.76 1.26
N ILE A 136 1.29 8.39 2.45
CA ILE A 136 2.49 8.93 3.10
C ILE A 136 3.46 7.79 3.46
N VAL A 137 2.97 6.71 4.07
CA VAL A 137 3.82 5.57 4.42
C VAL A 137 4.42 4.94 3.16
N GLU A 138 3.63 4.75 2.12
CA GLU A 138 4.09 4.12 0.88
C GLU A 138 5.16 4.98 0.18
N ALA A 139 4.90 6.27 0.01
CA ALA A 139 5.75 7.20 -0.73
C ALA A 139 7.07 7.52 0.01
N PHE A 140 7.02 7.70 1.33
CA PHE A 140 8.18 8.16 2.11
C PHE A 140 8.93 7.04 2.84
N ILE A 141 8.30 5.89 3.09
CA ILE A 141 8.90 4.81 3.89
C ILE A 141 9.02 3.53 3.06
N ALA A 142 7.92 2.95 2.61
CA ALA A 142 7.93 1.61 2.00
C ALA A 142 8.72 1.59 0.69
N GLN A 143 8.41 2.49 -0.26
CA GLN A 143 9.12 2.53 -1.55
C GLN A 143 10.60 2.91 -1.43
N PRO A 144 11.00 3.95 -0.65
CA PRO A 144 12.41 4.28 -0.47
C PRO A 144 13.23 3.14 0.15
N ILE A 145 12.67 2.45 1.15
CA ILE A 145 13.35 1.29 1.76
C ILE A 145 13.47 0.15 0.76
N ALA A 146 12.39 -0.20 0.05
CA ALA A 146 12.41 -1.27 -0.94
C ALA A 146 13.44 -1.00 -2.05
N ARG A 147 13.51 0.24 -2.55
CA ARG A 147 14.52 0.66 -3.53
C ARG A 147 15.95 0.59 -2.96
N SER A 148 16.13 0.93 -1.68
CA SER A 148 17.43 0.82 -1.01
C SER A 148 17.88 -0.63 -0.86
N VAL A 149 16.96 -1.56 -0.57
CA VAL A 149 17.24 -3.01 -0.55
C VAL A 149 17.70 -3.47 -1.94
N MET A 150 17.06 -3.03 -3.03
CA MET A 150 17.51 -3.36 -4.39
C MET A 150 18.92 -2.81 -4.68
N GLN A 151 19.24 -1.61 -4.17
CA GLN A 151 20.60 -1.08 -4.33
C GLN A 151 21.65 -1.95 -3.63
N LEU A 152 21.36 -2.42 -2.41
CA LEU A 152 22.29 -3.29 -1.66
C LEU A 152 22.55 -4.62 -2.38
N ILE A 153 21.57 -5.17 -3.09
CA ILE A 153 21.72 -6.42 -3.85
C ILE A 153 22.55 -6.21 -5.13
N HIS A 154 22.46 -5.03 -5.75
CA HIS A 154 23.16 -4.68 -6.99
C HIS A 154 24.51 -3.96 -6.78
N HIS A 155 24.99 -3.91 -5.54
CA HIS A 155 26.26 -3.31 -5.15
C HIS A 155 27.40 -4.31 -5.17
#